data_AF-A0A1B1TA83-F1
#
_entry.id   AF-A0A1B1TA83-F1
#
_cell.length_a   1.000
_cell.length_b   1.000
_cell.length_c   1.000
_cell.angle_alpha   90.00
_cell.angle_beta   90.00
_cell.angle_gamma   90.00
#
_symmetry.space_group_name_H-M   'P 1'
#
loop_
_entity.id
_entity.type
_entity.pdbx_description
1 polymer ?
#
loop_
_entity_poly.entity_id
_entity_poly.type
_entity_poly.pdbx_seq_one_letter_code
_entity_poly.pdbx_strand_id
1 'polypeptide(L)'
;MKTCVFGMTLLIILVPLSGCTALVDDADNSNNIPMEYSDAILKISHGENKYEVKIKLNHTAAPSHVDNFRKHISGGNYTDSQFHRIIDNFMIQGGDFERNDGSGGYAADWYGICNGAETSKANCPEQMSWNVPDEANNGLRHNPCTISMAKTMQPNSGGSQFFIIPADSYPYHLDGVHTVFGEVIQRCDAITELSEVSTDNRDKPIIPVIIYSAEISETYTEFVDSENELENEQDNCEQVGPGMDLSGIDFTGCDFNNLDLSYSDFTNSILVETNLKNTDFTGAIFVNADFSYSNMEGTILDKINFSDINLDNIQGCASILPSEWHCFEVLFENFWADQVYALFDGNQEYYDRINNLPYDDRENQFFTIIEENGISSDQINFPNYDDYDYFYLGPECVLNGGNIYAIDASSINLSGCNFNNLNIYDSNFSSIKSISTSFESVFIGNSDFSNSDFSNSTFYNVIIDNSDFSNIESTKGYVFFQSGTWYNVTMNDSSFGYFYMYQIYLRDVSIIALNSEYADFNVFTENLTLIDIDVKRIYWQNANNCSTIILDNGSACFDNIIIGPNFNSRYNYIFK
;
A
#
# COMPACT_ATOMS: atom_id res chain seq x y z
N MET A 1 -50.45 26.94 -74.31
CA MET A 1 -50.17 25.49 -74.51
C MET A 1 -48.71 25.26 -74.16
N LYS A 2 -48.44 24.21 -73.37
CA LYS A 2 -47.14 23.75 -72.80
C LYS A 2 -46.79 24.22 -71.37
N THR A 3 -47.47 23.54 -70.43
CA THR A 3 -46.95 22.78 -69.26
C THR A 3 -45.85 23.33 -68.36
N CYS A 4 -46.21 23.46 -67.08
CA CYS A 4 -45.35 23.50 -65.89
C CYS A 4 -44.65 22.15 -65.62
N VAL A 5 -43.45 22.20 -65.03
CA VAL A 5 -42.91 21.17 -64.13
C VAL A 5 -42.17 21.87 -62.97
N PHE A 6 -42.37 21.33 -61.77
CA PHE A 6 -41.94 21.77 -60.45
C PHE A 6 -40.41 21.86 -60.25
N GLY A 7 -39.98 22.81 -59.41
CA GLY A 7 -38.64 22.87 -58.82
C GLY A 7 -38.63 23.79 -57.60
N MET A 8 -38.42 23.18 -56.43
CA MET A 8 -38.44 23.70 -55.06
C MET A 8 -37.45 24.88 -54.85
N THR A 9 -37.92 26.01 -54.31
CA THR A 9 -37.09 27.20 -54.05
C THR A 9 -36.67 27.29 -52.59
N LEU A 10 -35.37 27.19 -52.35
CA LEU A 10 -34.65 27.49 -51.11
C LEU A 10 -34.60 29.01 -50.92
N LEU A 11 -35.03 29.53 -49.75
CA LEU A 11 -34.92 30.95 -49.42
C LEU A 11 -33.78 31.15 -48.41
N ILE A 12 -32.67 31.71 -48.89
CA ILE A 12 -31.53 32.19 -48.10
C ILE A 12 -31.83 33.63 -47.69
N ILE A 13 -31.78 33.94 -46.39
CA ILE A 13 -31.70 35.31 -45.90
C ILE A 13 -30.35 35.48 -45.20
N LEU A 14 -29.53 36.34 -45.81
CA LEU A 14 -28.23 36.83 -45.33
C LEU A 14 -28.42 37.89 -44.25
N VAL A 15 -27.59 37.83 -43.20
CA VAL A 15 -27.24 38.96 -42.33
C VAL A 15 -25.70 39.05 -42.29
N PRO A 16 -25.08 40.25 -42.36
CA PRO A 16 -23.71 40.41 -42.84
C PRO A 16 -22.64 40.29 -41.74
N LEU A 17 -21.47 39.83 -42.16
CA LEU A 17 -20.20 39.79 -41.43
C LEU A 17 -19.34 41.03 -41.73
N SER A 18 -18.78 41.62 -40.67
CA SER A 18 -17.53 42.39 -40.61
C SER A 18 -17.22 42.56 -39.12
N GLY A 19 -16.28 41.82 -38.49
CA GLY A 19 -14.81 41.99 -38.52
C GLY A 19 -14.40 43.10 -37.54
N CYS A 20 -13.45 43.01 -36.62
CA CYS A 20 -12.40 42.03 -36.31
C CYS A 20 -11.76 42.39 -34.92
N THR A 21 -11.08 41.41 -34.32
CA THR A 21 -10.02 41.46 -33.27
C THR A 21 -10.37 41.86 -31.83
N ALA A 22 -10.46 40.85 -30.96
CA ALA A 22 -9.71 40.82 -29.70
C ALA A 22 -9.49 39.34 -29.32
N LEU A 23 -8.21 38.99 -29.26
CA LEU A 23 -7.55 38.00 -28.40
C LEU A 23 -8.29 36.68 -28.12
N VAL A 24 -7.62 35.59 -28.53
CA VAL A 24 -7.66 34.31 -27.83
C VAL A 24 -7.22 34.60 -26.39
N ASP A 25 -8.18 34.84 -25.52
CA ASP A 25 -8.03 34.61 -24.09
C ASP A 25 -8.68 33.26 -23.82
N ASP A 26 -7.94 32.44 -23.09
CA ASP A 26 -8.15 31.02 -22.86
C ASP A 26 -9.63 30.66 -22.70
N ALA A 27 -10.10 29.74 -23.56
CA ALA A 27 -11.27 28.94 -23.23
C ALA A 27 -10.87 28.11 -22.02
N ASP A 28 -11.14 28.67 -20.84
CA ASP A 28 -11.14 27.97 -19.57
C ASP A 28 -12.02 26.74 -19.75
N ASN A 29 -11.37 25.60 -19.88
CA ASN A 29 -11.98 24.29 -20.03
C ASN A 29 -12.42 23.84 -18.63
N SER A 30 -13.20 24.67 -17.94
CA SER A 30 -13.74 24.36 -16.62
C SER A 30 -14.80 23.29 -16.79
N ASN A 31 -14.44 22.13 -16.32
CA ASN A 31 -15.05 20.86 -16.61
C ASN A 31 -16.25 20.66 -15.66
N ASN A 32 -17.11 21.67 -15.47
CA ASN A 32 -17.94 21.72 -14.25
C ASN A 32 -19.24 20.93 -14.38
N ILE A 33 -19.46 19.95 -13.49
CA ILE A 33 -20.68 19.17 -13.36
C ILE A 33 -21.71 19.97 -12.54
N PRO A 34 -22.91 20.24 -13.08
CA PRO A 34 -23.97 20.87 -12.32
C PRO A 34 -24.58 19.86 -11.33
N MET A 35 -24.58 20.20 -10.03
CA MET A 35 -25.29 19.47 -8.98
C MET A 35 -26.42 20.29 -8.39
N GLU A 36 -27.56 19.65 -8.13
CA GLU A 36 -28.75 20.31 -7.60
C GLU A 36 -28.87 20.12 -6.08
N TYR A 37 -29.08 21.22 -5.37
CA TYR A 37 -29.16 21.28 -3.92
C TYR A 37 -30.40 22.06 -3.46
N SER A 38 -30.74 21.87 -2.19
CA SER A 38 -31.60 22.80 -1.47
C SER A 38 -31.33 22.78 0.01
N ASP A 39 -31.66 23.87 0.70
CA ASP A 39 -31.42 24.00 2.12
C ASP A 39 -32.71 23.82 2.92
N ALA A 40 -32.69 22.92 3.91
CA ALA A 40 -33.71 22.81 4.94
C ALA A 40 -33.24 23.49 6.24
N ILE A 41 -34.11 24.24 6.89
CA ILE A 41 -33.86 24.82 8.21
C ILE A 41 -34.81 24.15 9.20
N LEU A 42 -34.27 23.39 10.15
CA LEU A 42 -35.02 22.79 11.24
C LEU A 42 -34.86 23.65 12.50
N LYS A 43 -35.98 24.15 13.03
CA LYS A 43 -36.04 24.88 14.29
C LYS A 43 -36.52 23.93 15.38
N ILE A 44 -35.61 23.60 16.29
CA ILE A 44 -35.76 22.53 17.28
C ILE A 44 -35.84 23.14 18.68
N SER A 45 -36.69 22.61 19.55
CA SER A 45 -36.75 22.97 20.96
C SER A 45 -36.50 21.78 21.88
N HIS A 46 -35.85 22.05 23.00
CA HIS A 46 -35.70 21.11 24.12
C HIS A 46 -35.90 21.89 25.43
N GLY A 47 -37.05 21.70 26.07
CA GLY A 47 -37.45 22.55 27.21
C GLY A 47 -37.58 24.03 26.80
N GLU A 48 -36.80 24.91 27.44
CA GLU A 48 -36.75 26.34 27.11
C GLU A 48 -35.72 26.68 26.00
N ASN A 49 -34.79 25.75 25.70
CA ASN A 49 -33.75 25.96 24.71
C ASN A 49 -34.29 25.85 23.28
N LYS A 50 -33.71 26.64 22.37
CA LYS A 50 -34.06 26.66 20.95
C LYS A 50 -32.81 26.59 20.09
N TYR A 51 -32.88 25.76 19.06
CA TYR A 51 -31.81 25.50 18.12
C TYR A 51 -32.33 25.72 16.69
N GLU A 52 -31.45 26.18 15.81
CA GLU A 52 -31.73 26.35 14.40
C GLU A 52 -30.61 25.66 13.64
N VAL A 53 -30.95 24.60 12.91
CA VAL A 53 -30.01 23.73 12.21
C VAL A 53 -30.28 23.83 10.72
N LYS A 54 -29.23 24.11 9.94
CA LYS A 54 -29.32 24.23 8.47
C LYS A 54 -28.73 22.98 7.82
N ILE A 55 -29.50 22.38 6.93
CA ILE A 55 -29.18 21.12 6.26
C ILE A 55 -29.15 21.35 4.75
N LYS A 56 -28.05 21.01 4.09
CA LYS A 56 -27.92 20.98 2.62
C LYS A 56 -28.34 19.61 2.11
N LEU A 57 -29.31 19.56 1.21
CA LEU A 57 -29.88 18.33 0.66
C LEU A 57 -29.39 18.12 -0.78
N ASN A 58 -28.89 16.93 -1.10
CA ASN A 58 -28.29 16.60 -2.40
C ASN A 58 -29.29 15.89 -3.33
N HIS A 59 -29.88 16.64 -4.27
CA HIS A 59 -30.88 16.10 -5.21
C HIS A 59 -30.25 15.19 -6.25
N THR A 60 -28.98 15.38 -6.58
CA THR A 60 -28.27 14.54 -7.56
C THR A 60 -28.00 13.15 -6.99
N ALA A 61 -27.55 13.06 -5.75
CA ALA A 61 -27.22 11.79 -5.10
C ALA A 61 -28.45 11.02 -4.58
N ALA A 62 -29.47 11.71 -4.06
CA ALA A 62 -30.64 11.06 -3.46
C ALA A 62 -31.97 11.73 -3.88
N PRO A 63 -32.30 11.74 -5.18
CA PRO A 63 -33.42 12.51 -5.70
C PRO A 63 -34.77 12.15 -5.05
N SER A 64 -35.02 10.87 -4.79
CA SER A 64 -36.29 10.40 -4.21
C SER A 64 -36.40 10.78 -2.74
N HIS A 65 -35.31 10.61 -1.97
CA HIS A 65 -35.30 10.97 -0.55
C HIS A 65 -35.37 12.47 -0.32
N VAL A 66 -34.64 13.27 -1.10
CA VAL A 66 -34.70 14.73 -1.01
C VAL A 66 -36.09 15.24 -1.38
N ASP A 67 -36.69 14.76 -2.47
CA ASP A 67 -38.07 15.11 -2.84
C ASP A 67 -39.06 14.75 -1.73
N ASN A 68 -38.94 13.55 -1.15
CA ASN A 68 -39.79 13.09 -0.04
C ASN A 68 -39.66 14.00 1.20
N PHE A 69 -38.43 14.29 1.62
CA PHE A 69 -38.15 15.14 2.77
C PHE A 69 -38.68 16.57 2.57
N ARG A 70 -38.45 17.16 1.39
CA ARG A 70 -38.96 18.49 1.00
C ARG A 70 -40.49 18.54 1.02
N LYS A 71 -41.17 17.51 0.52
CA LYS A 71 -42.64 17.44 0.53
C LYS A 71 -43.20 17.30 1.93
N HIS A 72 -42.54 16.56 2.82
CA HIS A 72 -42.95 16.51 4.24
C HIS A 72 -42.79 17.86 4.96
N ILE A 73 -41.69 18.59 4.71
CA ILE A 73 -41.54 19.97 5.22
C ILE A 73 -42.65 20.87 4.68
N SER A 74 -42.84 20.88 3.36
CA SER A 74 -43.81 21.76 2.69
C SER A 74 -45.26 21.43 3.06
N GLY A 75 -45.57 20.16 3.32
CA GLY A 75 -46.86 19.70 3.83
C GLY A 75 -47.08 20.00 5.31
N GLY A 76 -46.05 20.46 6.02
CA GLY A 76 -46.10 20.75 7.45
C GLY A 76 -46.04 19.52 8.35
N ASN A 77 -45.73 18.33 7.81
CA ASN A 77 -45.76 17.08 8.56
C ASN A 77 -44.70 17.04 9.68
N TYR A 78 -43.52 17.64 9.47
CA TYR A 78 -42.49 17.65 10.51
C TYR A 78 -42.70 18.70 11.60
N THR A 79 -43.58 19.68 11.39
CA THR A 79 -43.93 20.66 12.43
C THR A 79 -44.62 19.95 13.59
N ASP A 80 -44.14 20.21 14.81
CA ASP A 80 -44.54 19.57 16.07
C ASP A 80 -44.23 18.07 16.17
N SER A 81 -43.46 17.50 15.22
CA SER A 81 -42.94 16.14 15.32
C SER A 81 -41.74 16.07 16.26
N GLN A 82 -41.52 14.89 16.87
CA GLN A 82 -40.51 14.69 17.90
C GLN A 82 -39.36 13.82 17.40
N PHE A 83 -38.17 14.08 17.95
CA PHE A 83 -37.09 13.08 17.97
C PHE A 83 -37.43 12.05 19.04
N HIS A 84 -37.97 10.92 18.61
CA HIS A 84 -38.54 9.90 19.50
C HIS A 84 -37.48 8.89 19.98
N ARG A 85 -36.27 8.92 19.40
CA ARG A 85 -35.14 8.07 19.78
C ARG A 85 -33.83 8.86 19.66
N ILE A 86 -33.07 8.93 20.73
CA ILE A 86 -31.79 9.65 20.82
C ILE A 86 -30.78 8.74 21.50
N ILE A 87 -29.66 8.49 20.83
CA ILE A 87 -28.58 7.65 21.35
C ILE A 87 -27.29 8.47 21.24
N ASP A 88 -26.75 8.82 22.40
CA ASP A 88 -25.45 9.49 22.54
C ASP A 88 -24.35 8.67 21.85
N ASN A 89 -23.40 9.36 21.20
CA ASN A 89 -22.36 8.80 20.33
C ASN A 89 -22.90 7.96 19.14
N PHE A 90 -24.15 8.16 18.73
CA PHE A 90 -24.71 7.48 17.56
C PHE A 90 -25.55 8.40 16.67
N MET A 91 -26.76 8.76 17.09
CA MET A 91 -27.71 9.49 16.24
C MET A 91 -28.90 10.07 17.02
N ILE A 92 -29.56 11.07 16.42
CA ILE A 92 -30.90 11.51 16.82
C ILE A 92 -31.91 11.18 15.72
N GLN A 93 -32.97 10.42 16.03
CA GLN A 93 -33.98 9.96 15.07
C GLN A 93 -35.35 10.61 15.30
N GLY A 94 -35.92 11.14 14.21
CA GLY A 94 -37.20 11.84 14.17
C GLY A 94 -38.01 11.50 12.92
N GLY A 95 -38.98 12.35 12.59
CA GLY A 95 -39.77 12.24 11.35
C GLY A 95 -40.98 11.29 11.40
N ASP A 96 -41.27 10.66 12.54
CA ASP A 96 -42.57 9.98 12.77
C ASP A 96 -43.63 11.00 13.17
N PHE A 97 -44.22 11.64 12.16
CA PHE A 97 -45.24 12.67 12.36
C PHE A 97 -46.62 12.11 12.74
N GLU A 98 -46.87 10.81 12.57
CA GLU A 98 -48.16 10.21 12.87
C GLU A 98 -48.31 9.87 14.36
N ARG A 99 -47.26 9.29 14.95
CA ARG A 99 -47.34 8.67 16.29
C ARG A 99 -46.29 9.14 17.27
N ASN A 100 -45.18 9.73 16.81
CA ASN A 100 -44.06 10.16 17.65
C ASN A 100 -43.52 9.04 18.57
N ASP A 101 -43.57 7.79 18.09
CA ASP A 101 -43.10 6.60 18.82
C ASP A 101 -42.22 5.66 17.99
N GLY A 102 -41.98 6.01 16.71
CA GLY A 102 -41.16 5.26 15.77
C GLY A 102 -41.91 4.22 14.95
N SER A 103 -43.22 4.05 15.17
CA SER A 103 -44.05 3.06 14.45
C SER A 103 -44.85 3.62 13.28
N GLY A 104 -44.84 4.94 13.08
CA GLY A 104 -45.56 5.64 12.01
C GLY A 104 -44.63 6.27 10.97
N GLY A 105 -45.23 7.03 10.06
CA GLY A 105 -44.53 7.72 8.99
C GLY A 105 -44.56 6.92 7.69
N TYR A 106 -44.90 7.62 6.62
CA TYR A 106 -45.05 7.08 5.27
C TYR A 106 -44.55 8.11 4.25
N ALA A 107 -44.24 7.67 3.03
CA ALA A 107 -43.73 8.57 2.00
C ALA A 107 -44.75 9.67 1.60
N ALA A 108 -44.26 10.89 1.37
CA ALA A 108 -45.07 12.04 1.01
C ALA A 108 -45.72 11.93 -0.38
N ASP A 109 -45.12 11.15 -1.28
CA ASP A 109 -45.60 10.91 -2.64
C ASP A 109 -45.37 9.45 -3.07
N TRP A 110 -45.89 9.10 -4.25
CA TRP A 110 -45.77 7.77 -4.82
C TRP A 110 -44.43 7.59 -5.56
N TYR A 111 -43.51 6.85 -4.96
CA TYR A 111 -42.19 6.51 -5.53
C TYR A 111 -42.11 5.08 -6.11
N GLY A 112 -43.25 4.41 -6.28
CA GLY A 112 -43.29 3.05 -6.83
C GLY A 112 -43.24 1.92 -5.79
N ILE A 113 -42.99 2.23 -4.52
CA ILE A 113 -42.86 1.24 -3.45
C ILE A 113 -44.09 1.25 -2.53
N CYS A 114 -44.57 0.05 -2.22
CA CYS A 114 -45.64 -0.20 -1.26
C CYS A 114 -45.24 -1.32 -0.29
N ASN A 115 -45.25 -1.06 1.01
CA ASN A 115 -44.84 -2.02 2.04
C ASN A 115 -43.48 -2.70 1.70
N GLY A 116 -42.49 -1.91 1.28
CA GLY A 116 -41.16 -2.40 0.90
C GLY A 116 -41.03 -3.07 -0.46
N ALA A 117 -42.11 -3.20 -1.25
CA ALA A 117 -42.09 -3.86 -2.55
C ALA A 117 -42.52 -2.93 -3.71
N GLU A 118 -41.86 -3.06 -4.86
CA GLU A 118 -42.27 -2.38 -6.09
C GLU A 118 -43.66 -2.85 -6.54
N THR A 119 -44.53 -1.89 -6.87
CA THR A 119 -45.86 -2.19 -7.41
C THR A 119 -46.41 -1.00 -8.21
N SER A 120 -47.65 -1.09 -8.67
CA SER A 120 -48.35 0.05 -9.30
C SER A 120 -49.19 0.79 -8.26
N LYS A 121 -49.38 2.11 -8.44
CA LYS A 121 -50.23 2.93 -7.56
C LYS A 121 -51.66 2.36 -7.44
N ALA A 122 -52.17 1.72 -8.49
CA ALA A 122 -53.50 1.09 -8.48
C ALA A 122 -53.61 -0.07 -7.47
N ASN A 123 -52.50 -0.76 -7.19
CA ASN A 123 -52.43 -1.87 -6.23
C ASN A 123 -52.06 -1.40 -4.81
N CYS A 124 -51.73 -0.13 -4.63
CA CYS A 124 -51.38 0.47 -3.34
C CYS A 124 -52.07 1.83 -3.17
N PRO A 125 -53.40 1.86 -3.01
CA PRO A 125 -54.15 3.12 -2.95
C PRO A 125 -53.93 3.90 -1.66
N GLU A 126 -53.53 3.22 -0.58
CA GLU A 126 -53.39 3.82 0.75
C GLU A 126 -51.99 4.42 0.94
N GLN A 127 -51.94 5.75 1.10
CA GLN A 127 -50.67 6.48 1.24
C GLN A 127 -49.85 6.02 2.47
N MET A 128 -50.51 5.59 3.54
CA MET A 128 -49.84 5.04 4.73
C MET A 128 -49.01 3.78 4.47
N SER A 129 -49.14 3.17 3.28
CA SER A 129 -48.35 2.03 2.85
C SER A 129 -47.21 2.41 1.88
N TRP A 130 -47.07 3.68 1.53
CA TRP A 130 -46.07 4.14 0.56
C TRP A 130 -44.70 4.29 1.21
N ASN A 131 -43.66 3.84 0.50
CA ASN A 131 -42.27 3.95 0.90
C ASN A 131 -41.43 4.62 -0.19
N VAL A 132 -40.22 5.04 0.18
CA VAL A 132 -39.18 5.54 -0.72
C VAL A 132 -38.27 4.37 -1.13
N PRO A 133 -37.91 4.21 -2.42
CA PRO A 133 -36.90 3.23 -2.84
C PRO A 133 -35.54 3.57 -2.24
N ASP A 134 -34.75 2.57 -1.88
CA ASP A 134 -33.41 2.77 -1.32
C ASP A 134 -32.48 3.40 -2.37
N GLU A 135 -31.82 4.50 -2.00
CA GLU A 135 -30.78 5.18 -2.79
C GLU A 135 -29.43 5.08 -2.04
N ALA A 136 -29.23 4.02 -1.25
CA ALA A 136 -28.08 3.87 -0.35
C ALA A 136 -26.73 3.62 -1.05
N ASN A 137 -26.76 3.31 -2.35
CA ASN A 137 -25.56 3.13 -3.18
C ASN A 137 -25.17 4.41 -3.92
N ASN A 138 -25.50 5.59 -3.38
CA ASN A 138 -25.29 6.89 -4.02
C ASN A 138 -23.91 7.52 -3.77
N GLY A 139 -23.00 6.80 -3.13
CA GLY A 139 -21.65 7.27 -2.81
C GLY A 139 -21.55 8.14 -1.55
N LEU A 140 -22.67 8.55 -0.95
CA LEU A 140 -22.68 9.30 0.31
C LEU A 140 -22.60 8.35 1.52
N ARG A 141 -21.87 8.74 2.56
CA ARG A 141 -21.59 7.93 3.77
C ARG A 141 -22.03 8.64 5.04
N HIS A 142 -22.22 7.90 6.14
CA HIS A 142 -22.71 8.39 7.42
C HIS A 142 -21.62 9.09 8.23
N ASN A 143 -21.00 10.11 7.62
CA ASN A 143 -20.06 10.98 8.29
C ASN A 143 -20.75 11.78 9.40
N PRO A 144 -19.98 12.33 10.38
CA PRO A 144 -20.51 13.31 11.31
C PRO A 144 -21.31 14.40 10.57
N CYS A 145 -22.37 14.88 11.20
CA CYS A 145 -23.23 15.92 10.65
C CYS A 145 -24.05 15.53 9.41
N THR A 146 -24.16 14.25 9.04
CA THR A 146 -25.03 13.83 7.92
C THR A 146 -26.47 13.58 8.34
N ILE A 147 -27.41 13.69 7.39
CA ILE A 147 -28.81 13.26 7.55
C ILE A 147 -29.09 12.05 6.66
N SER A 148 -29.74 11.04 7.23
CA SER A 148 -29.99 9.76 6.58
C SER A 148 -31.39 9.21 6.88
N MET A 149 -31.88 8.38 5.97
CA MET A 149 -33.22 7.81 6.03
C MET A 149 -33.30 6.67 7.03
N ALA A 150 -34.22 6.76 8.00
CA ALA A 150 -34.52 5.64 8.88
C ALA A 150 -35.43 4.64 8.16
N LYS A 151 -35.11 3.35 8.30
CA LYS A 151 -35.92 2.26 7.73
C LYS A 151 -35.84 1.02 8.62
N THR A 152 -36.69 0.05 8.35
CA THR A 152 -36.57 -1.29 8.96
C THR A 152 -35.43 -2.06 8.31
N MET A 153 -35.14 -3.27 8.80
CA MET A 153 -34.15 -4.16 8.16
C MET A 153 -34.53 -4.58 6.72
N GLN A 154 -35.78 -4.33 6.30
CA GLN A 154 -36.22 -4.63 4.93
C GLN A 154 -35.80 -3.50 3.97
N PRO A 155 -35.27 -3.81 2.78
CA PRO A 155 -35.03 -2.82 1.74
C PRO A 155 -36.28 -2.03 1.38
N ASN A 156 -36.11 -0.79 0.94
CA ASN A 156 -37.18 0.11 0.49
C ASN A 156 -38.29 0.34 1.53
N SER A 157 -37.98 0.24 2.82
CA SER A 157 -38.98 0.41 3.90
C SER A 157 -38.97 1.79 4.54
N GLY A 158 -38.20 2.74 3.98
CA GLY A 158 -38.19 4.13 4.42
C GLY A 158 -39.53 4.82 4.13
N GLY A 159 -40.07 5.53 5.12
CA GLY A 159 -41.27 6.38 4.98
C GLY A 159 -40.92 7.87 5.09
N SER A 160 -41.12 8.44 6.27
CA SER A 160 -40.79 9.84 6.60
C SER A 160 -39.77 9.99 7.72
N GLN A 161 -39.36 8.88 8.36
CA GLN A 161 -38.44 8.93 9.47
C GLN A 161 -37.00 9.12 8.98
N PHE A 162 -36.24 9.95 9.68
CA PHE A 162 -34.84 10.23 9.38
C PHE A 162 -34.05 10.29 10.68
N PHE A 163 -32.73 10.21 10.57
CA PHE A 163 -31.83 10.47 11.68
C PHE A 163 -30.70 11.39 11.24
N ILE A 164 -30.14 12.12 12.21
CA ILE A 164 -29.01 13.02 12.02
C ILE A 164 -27.85 12.52 12.88
N ILE A 165 -26.66 12.47 12.31
CA ILE A 165 -25.43 12.06 12.97
C ILE A 165 -24.80 13.26 13.70
N PRO A 166 -24.57 13.18 15.02
CA PRO A 166 -23.80 14.17 15.78
C PRO A 166 -22.39 14.39 15.24
N ALA A 167 -21.76 15.52 15.59
CA ALA A 167 -20.41 15.87 15.14
C ALA A 167 -19.31 14.92 15.66
N ASP A 168 -19.63 14.15 16.69
CA ASP A 168 -18.76 13.25 17.45
C ASP A 168 -19.16 11.77 17.28
N SER A 169 -20.02 11.45 16.31
CA SER A 169 -20.52 10.09 16.05
C SER A 169 -20.09 9.58 14.68
N TYR A 170 -19.71 8.31 14.59
CA TYR A 170 -19.19 7.69 13.36
C TYR A 170 -19.80 6.30 13.09
N PRO A 171 -21.07 6.20 12.66
CA PRO A 171 -21.74 4.91 12.48
C PRO A 171 -21.56 4.31 11.08
N TYR A 172 -20.32 3.97 10.73
CA TYR A 172 -19.95 3.39 9.42
C TYR A 172 -20.74 2.10 9.07
N HIS A 173 -21.20 1.35 10.08
CA HIS A 173 -22.03 0.15 9.88
C HIS A 173 -23.38 0.43 9.19
N LEU A 174 -23.75 1.70 8.98
CA LEU A 174 -24.95 2.11 8.25
C LEU A 174 -24.68 2.39 6.76
N ASP A 175 -23.42 2.48 6.33
CA ASP A 175 -23.04 2.79 4.94
C ASP A 175 -23.50 1.70 3.97
N GLY A 176 -24.04 2.12 2.82
CA GLY A 176 -24.69 1.21 1.86
C GLY A 176 -25.99 0.56 2.35
N VAL A 177 -26.35 0.72 3.63
CA VAL A 177 -27.58 0.20 4.22
C VAL A 177 -28.66 1.26 4.25
N HIS A 178 -28.36 2.45 4.78
CA HIS A 178 -29.28 3.59 4.88
C HIS A 178 -28.90 4.69 3.87
N THR A 179 -29.90 5.36 3.31
CA THR A 179 -29.64 6.43 2.33
C THR A 179 -29.31 7.73 3.03
N VAL A 180 -28.06 8.18 2.88
CA VAL A 180 -27.65 9.56 3.17
C VAL A 180 -28.16 10.46 2.04
N PHE A 181 -28.82 11.56 2.39
CA PHE A 181 -29.43 12.48 1.43
C PHE A 181 -29.10 13.96 1.68
N GLY A 182 -28.21 14.25 2.63
CA GLY A 182 -27.73 15.59 2.91
C GLY A 182 -26.80 15.68 4.12
N GLU A 183 -26.43 16.90 4.46
CA GLU A 183 -25.50 17.24 5.54
C GLU A 183 -25.92 18.50 6.29
N VAL A 184 -25.57 18.59 7.56
CA VAL A 184 -25.78 19.76 8.43
C VAL A 184 -24.64 20.74 8.19
N ILE A 185 -24.92 21.79 7.42
CA ILE A 185 -23.95 22.84 7.09
C ILE A 185 -23.88 23.97 8.13
N GLN A 186 -24.85 24.05 9.05
CA GLN A 186 -24.79 24.98 10.17
C GLN A 186 -25.40 24.36 11.43
N ARG A 187 -24.71 24.57 12.55
CA ARG A 187 -25.11 24.15 13.89
C ARG A 187 -25.16 22.64 14.13
N CYS A 188 -24.17 21.91 13.64
CA CYS A 188 -24.02 20.49 13.98
C CYS A 188 -23.65 20.27 15.46
N ASP A 189 -22.98 21.24 16.09
CA ASP A 189 -22.77 21.28 17.56
C ASP A 189 -24.08 21.16 18.35
N ALA A 190 -25.17 21.77 17.84
CA ALA A 190 -26.49 21.64 18.45
C ALA A 190 -27.05 20.22 18.34
N ILE A 191 -26.70 19.48 17.29
CA ILE A 191 -27.10 18.08 17.13
C ILE A 191 -26.37 17.22 18.17
N THR A 192 -25.08 17.44 18.38
CA THR A 192 -24.33 16.80 19.47
C THR A 192 -24.93 17.12 20.84
N GLU A 193 -25.19 18.39 21.14
CA GLU A 193 -25.83 18.78 22.42
C GLU A 193 -27.19 18.10 22.61
N LEU A 194 -27.99 18.00 21.54
CA LEU A 194 -29.28 17.31 21.58
C LEU A 194 -29.15 15.79 21.71
N SER A 195 -28.03 15.20 21.30
CA SER A 195 -27.78 13.76 21.41
C SER A 195 -27.43 13.31 22.84
N GLU A 196 -26.91 14.23 23.66
CA GLU A 196 -26.52 14.00 25.05
C GLU A 196 -27.66 14.17 26.08
N VAL A 197 -28.88 14.51 25.62
CA VAL A 197 -30.02 14.73 26.52
C VAL A 197 -30.42 13.44 27.24
N SER A 198 -30.93 13.55 28.46
CA SER A 198 -31.35 12.37 29.22
C SER A 198 -32.53 11.65 28.57
N THR A 199 -32.40 10.34 28.39
CA THR A 199 -33.41 9.46 27.78
C THR A 199 -33.98 8.42 28.75
N ASP A 200 -35.13 7.84 28.42
CA ASP A 200 -35.72 6.68 29.11
C ASP A 200 -35.08 5.36 28.64
N ASN A 201 -35.53 4.23 29.18
CA ASN A 201 -35.01 2.90 28.84
C ASN A 201 -35.27 2.44 27.38
N ARG A 202 -35.90 3.28 26.55
CA ARG A 202 -36.14 3.03 25.12
C ARG A 202 -35.50 4.12 24.26
N ASP A 203 -34.48 4.79 24.80
CA ASP A 203 -33.77 5.89 24.16
C ASP A 203 -34.67 7.10 23.85
N LYS A 204 -35.85 7.20 24.46
CA LYS A 204 -36.77 8.34 24.24
C LYS A 204 -36.40 9.50 25.17
N PRO A 205 -36.21 10.74 24.68
CA PRO A 205 -35.89 11.89 25.54
C PRO A 205 -36.93 12.10 26.65
N ILE A 206 -36.45 12.29 27.89
CA ILE A 206 -37.31 12.54 29.06
C ILE A 206 -38.05 13.87 28.90
N ILE A 207 -37.32 14.91 28.49
CA ILE A 207 -37.89 16.17 28.03
C ILE A 207 -37.91 16.11 26.50
N PRO A 208 -39.07 16.24 25.85
CA PRO A 208 -39.18 16.10 24.39
C PRO A 208 -38.25 17.06 23.63
N VAL A 209 -37.65 16.55 22.55
CA VAL A 209 -36.96 17.33 21.53
C VAL A 209 -37.88 17.43 20.33
N ILE A 210 -38.31 18.64 19.98
CA ILE A 210 -39.43 18.89 19.06
C ILE A 210 -38.98 19.78 17.90
N ILE A 211 -39.34 19.43 16.67
CA ILE A 211 -39.21 20.32 15.51
C ILE A 211 -40.42 21.24 15.50
N TYR A 212 -40.32 22.43 16.09
CA TYR A 212 -41.47 23.35 16.17
C TYR A 212 -41.69 24.15 14.87
N SER A 213 -40.73 24.14 13.96
CA SER A 213 -40.84 24.73 12.62
C SER A 213 -39.78 24.14 11.69
N ALA A 214 -40.16 23.89 10.44
CA ALA A 214 -39.25 23.51 9.38
C ALA A 214 -39.49 24.38 8.14
N GLU A 215 -38.42 24.82 7.50
CA GLU A 215 -38.44 25.66 6.29
C GLU A 215 -37.56 25.01 5.22
N ILE A 216 -37.90 25.20 3.94
CA ILE A 216 -37.15 24.64 2.81
C ILE A 216 -36.93 25.72 1.75
N SER A 217 -35.72 25.79 1.19
CA SER A 217 -35.39 26.71 0.10
C SER A 217 -35.89 26.21 -1.26
N GLU A 218 -35.93 27.10 -2.24
CA GLU A 218 -35.94 26.71 -3.64
C GLU A 218 -34.70 25.87 -3.97
N THR A 219 -34.79 25.01 -4.99
CA THR A 219 -33.65 24.27 -5.51
C THR A 219 -32.68 25.24 -6.18
N TYR A 220 -31.38 25.07 -5.94
CA TYR A 220 -30.32 25.83 -6.58
C TYR A 220 -29.26 24.87 -7.14
N THR A 221 -28.54 25.31 -8.16
CA THR A 221 -27.47 24.53 -8.79
C THR A 221 -26.11 25.07 -8.35
N GLU A 222 -25.25 24.19 -7.89
CA GLU A 222 -23.82 24.46 -7.73
C GLU A 222 -23.06 23.75 -8.84
N PHE A 223 -21.96 24.35 -9.29
CA PHE A 223 -21.09 23.79 -10.32
C PHE A 223 -19.85 23.24 -9.63
N VAL A 224 -19.58 21.95 -9.80
CA VAL A 224 -18.40 21.29 -9.24
C VAL A 224 -17.44 20.96 -10.37
N ASP A 225 -16.22 21.47 -10.29
CA ASP A 225 -15.19 21.29 -11.32
C ASP A 225 -14.88 19.79 -11.50
N SER A 226 -15.01 19.21 -12.70
CA SER A 226 -14.64 17.79 -12.94
C SER A 226 -13.12 17.59 -13.08
N GLU A 227 -12.31 18.61 -12.79
CA GLU A 227 -10.89 18.45 -12.47
C GLU A 227 -10.67 18.24 -10.96
N ASN A 228 -11.66 18.53 -10.11
CA ASN A 228 -11.70 18.11 -8.70
C ASN A 228 -12.24 16.67 -8.51
N GLU A 229 -12.43 15.90 -9.58
CA GLU A 229 -12.51 14.43 -9.49
C GLU A 229 -11.15 13.74 -9.73
N LEU A 230 -10.07 14.52 -9.87
CA LEU A 230 -8.68 14.03 -9.82
C LEU A 230 -7.83 14.71 -8.73
N GLU A 231 -8.44 15.53 -7.87
CA GLU A 231 -7.92 15.86 -6.53
C GLU A 231 -8.92 15.34 -5.48
N ASN A 232 -9.09 14.02 -5.46
CA ASN A 232 -9.59 13.31 -4.29
C ASN A 232 -8.51 12.35 -3.75
N GLU A 233 -7.22 12.72 -3.91
CA GLU A 233 -6.10 12.06 -3.24
C GLU A 233 -6.21 12.12 -1.70
N GLN A 234 -7.18 12.87 -1.16
CA GLN A 234 -7.43 12.98 0.29
C GLN A 234 -8.75 12.37 0.80
N ASP A 235 -9.74 12.02 -0.05
CA ASP A 235 -11.00 11.43 0.45
C ASP A 235 -10.85 9.92 0.74
N ASN A 236 -9.96 9.22 0.02
CA ASN A 236 -9.57 7.86 0.38
C ASN A 236 -8.90 7.83 1.77
N CYS A 237 -8.23 8.91 2.17
CA CYS A 237 -7.50 8.97 3.43
C CYS A 237 -8.40 9.23 4.65
N GLU A 238 -9.53 9.91 4.47
CA GLU A 238 -10.34 10.43 5.59
C GLU A 238 -11.34 9.42 6.17
N GLN A 239 -11.53 8.26 5.53
CA GLN A 239 -12.60 7.31 5.88
C GLN A 239 -12.13 5.86 5.89
N VAL A 240 -11.08 5.60 6.69
CA VAL A 240 -10.53 4.27 6.96
C VAL A 240 -10.67 3.92 8.44
N GLY A 241 -10.81 2.63 8.73
CA GLY A 241 -11.02 2.12 10.08
C GLY A 241 -10.90 0.59 10.12
N PRO A 242 -11.06 -0.03 11.31
CA PRO A 242 -10.82 -1.45 11.48
C PRO A 242 -11.91 -2.30 10.82
N GLY A 243 -11.51 -3.43 10.25
CA GLY A 243 -12.39 -4.43 9.62
C GLY A 243 -13.00 -4.01 8.28
N MET A 244 -12.53 -2.91 7.68
CA MET A 244 -13.06 -2.40 6.42
C MET A 244 -12.49 -3.17 5.21
N ASP A 245 -13.29 -3.29 4.15
CA ASP A 245 -12.81 -3.70 2.83
C ASP A 245 -12.25 -2.46 2.13
N LEU A 246 -10.92 -2.40 2.04
CA LEU A 246 -10.12 -1.34 1.45
C LEU A 246 -9.38 -1.86 0.20
N SER A 247 -9.83 -3.00 -0.34
CA SER A 247 -9.16 -3.68 -1.44
C SER A 247 -9.20 -2.85 -2.74
N GLY A 248 -8.06 -2.80 -3.44
CA GLY A 248 -7.93 -2.09 -4.71
C GLY A 248 -7.95 -0.56 -4.64
N ILE A 249 -7.98 0.02 -3.44
CA ILE A 249 -8.00 1.48 -3.24
C ILE A 249 -6.57 2.04 -3.33
N ASP A 250 -6.45 3.22 -3.91
CA ASP A 250 -5.21 3.99 -3.94
C ASP A 250 -5.19 5.02 -2.80
N PHE A 251 -4.30 4.80 -1.85
CA PHE A 251 -4.05 5.62 -0.66
C PHE A 251 -2.74 6.38 -0.77
N THR A 252 -2.20 6.58 -1.97
CA THR A 252 -0.89 7.24 -2.13
C THR A 252 -0.84 8.57 -1.38
N GLY A 253 0.17 8.75 -0.52
CA GLY A 253 0.37 9.97 0.28
C GLY A 253 -0.54 10.16 1.49
N CYS A 254 -1.46 9.22 1.79
CA CYS A 254 -2.36 9.34 2.94
C CYS A 254 -1.64 9.37 4.29
N ASP A 255 -2.17 10.14 5.25
CA ASP A 255 -1.71 10.16 6.64
C ASP A 255 -2.62 9.29 7.52
N PHE A 256 -2.14 8.10 7.87
CA PHE A 256 -2.79 7.16 8.77
C PHE A 256 -2.16 7.10 10.16
N ASN A 257 -1.36 8.10 10.52
CA ASN A 257 -0.63 8.11 11.79
C ASN A 257 -1.54 7.94 13.02
N ASN A 258 -1.25 6.92 13.83
CA ASN A 258 -2.01 6.47 15.01
C ASN A 258 -3.44 5.96 14.73
N LEU A 259 -3.76 5.55 13.51
CA LEU A 259 -5.05 4.95 13.21
C LEU A 259 -5.10 3.47 13.60
N ASP A 260 -6.31 2.98 13.88
CA ASP A 260 -6.62 1.56 14.00
C ASP A 260 -7.22 1.07 12.67
N LEU A 261 -6.44 0.24 11.96
CA LEU A 261 -6.81 -0.41 10.70
C LEU A 261 -6.76 -1.94 10.86
N SER A 262 -6.93 -2.42 12.10
CA SER A 262 -6.89 -3.84 12.42
C SER A 262 -7.99 -4.61 11.67
N TYR A 263 -7.66 -5.81 11.22
CA TYR A 263 -8.55 -6.72 10.49
C TYR A 263 -9.14 -6.19 9.17
N SER A 264 -8.63 -5.07 8.64
CA SER A 264 -9.05 -4.53 7.35
C SER A 264 -8.41 -5.28 6.17
N ASP A 265 -9.08 -5.28 5.03
CA ASP A 265 -8.62 -5.93 3.79
C ASP A 265 -8.05 -4.89 2.83
N PHE A 266 -6.75 -4.94 2.59
CA PHE A 266 -5.97 -4.09 1.69
C PHE A 266 -5.50 -4.87 0.45
N THR A 267 -6.21 -5.95 0.09
CA THR A 267 -5.84 -6.75 -1.08
C THR A 267 -5.79 -5.88 -2.36
N ASN A 268 -4.66 -5.87 -3.06
CA ASN A 268 -4.39 -5.03 -4.24
C ASN A 268 -4.45 -3.50 -4.02
N SER A 269 -4.42 -3.00 -2.78
CA SER A 269 -4.38 -1.55 -2.54
C SER A 269 -3.00 -0.96 -2.76
N ILE A 270 -2.94 0.33 -3.10
CA ILE A 270 -1.71 1.11 -3.22
C ILE A 270 -1.61 1.98 -1.97
N LEU A 271 -0.56 1.83 -1.17
CA LEU A 271 -0.29 2.63 0.03
C LEU A 271 1.03 3.37 -0.12
N VAL A 272 1.43 3.74 -1.33
CA VAL A 272 2.73 4.36 -1.63
C VAL A 272 2.87 5.72 -0.92
N GLU A 273 4.04 6.05 -0.39
CA GLU A 273 4.30 7.34 0.30
C GLU A 273 3.35 7.65 1.47
N THR A 274 2.69 6.65 2.06
CA THR A 274 1.77 6.86 3.19
C THR A 274 2.50 7.08 4.50
N ASN A 275 1.95 7.94 5.37
CA ASN A 275 2.41 8.05 6.76
C ASN A 275 1.63 7.06 7.64
N LEU A 276 2.22 5.90 7.91
CA LEU A 276 1.60 4.82 8.69
C LEU A 276 2.10 4.81 10.14
N LYS A 277 2.75 5.86 10.62
CA LYS A 277 3.38 5.88 11.93
C LYS A 277 2.42 5.46 13.05
N ASN A 278 2.83 4.53 13.91
CA ASN A 278 2.03 3.98 15.03
C ASN A 278 0.65 3.40 14.63
N THR A 279 0.43 3.07 13.36
CA THR A 279 -0.85 2.48 12.90
C THR A 279 -0.97 1.03 13.34
N ASP A 280 -2.14 0.64 13.84
CA ASP A 280 -2.44 -0.75 14.17
C ASP A 280 -3.02 -1.48 12.97
N PHE A 281 -2.29 -2.47 12.45
CA PHE A 281 -2.73 -3.32 11.35
C PHE A 281 -3.03 -4.76 11.81
N THR A 282 -3.20 -5.00 13.11
CA THR A 282 -3.36 -6.36 13.66
C THR A 282 -4.38 -7.18 12.88
N GLY A 283 -3.95 -8.29 12.28
CA GLY A 283 -4.81 -9.21 11.52
C GLY A 283 -5.32 -8.68 10.18
N ALA A 284 -4.79 -7.56 9.67
CA ALA A 284 -5.10 -7.05 8.33
C ALA A 284 -4.59 -7.99 7.21
N ILE A 285 -5.15 -7.83 6.01
CA ILE A 285 -4.84 -8.63 4.82
C ILE A 285 -4.19 -7.73 3.77
N PHE A 286 -2.99 -8.07 3.28
CA PHE A 286 -2.20 -7.22 2.35
C PHE A 286 -1.83 -7.92 1.04
N VAL A 287 -2.64 -8.86 0.56
CA VAL A 287 -2.29 -9.66 -0.62
C VAL A 287 -2.07 -8.71 -1.82
N ASN A 288 -0.85 -8.69 -2.38
CA ASN A 288 -0.46 -7.83 -3.50
C ASN A 288 -0.66 -6.32 -3.22
N ALA A 289 -0.49 -5.89 -1.97
CA ALA A 289 -0.47 -4.47 -1.61
C ALA A 289 0.91 -3.85 -1.84
N ASP A 290 0.94 -2.55 -2.14
CA ASP A 290 2.18 -1.79 -2.33
C ASP A 290 2.38 -0.76 -1.21
N PHE A 291 3.45 -0.89 -0.44
CA PHE A 291 3.82 0.01 0.67
C PHE A 291 5.08 0.82 0.37
N SER A 292 5.49 0.90 -0.90
CA SER A 292 6.76 1.53 -1.22
C SER A 292 6.79 3.00 -0.78
N TYR A 293 7.95 3.45 -0.29
CA TYR A 293 8.15 4.82 0.23
C TYR A 293 7.37 5.19 1.50
N SER A 294 6.65 4.27 2.13
CA SER A 294 5.77 4.57 3.27
C SER A 294 6.48 4.56 4.62
N ASN A 295 6.02 5.39 5.54
CA ASN A 295 6.55 5.46 6.90
C ASN A 295 5.86 4.45 7.83
N MET A 296 6.55 3.36 8.12
CA MET A 296 6.11 2.22 8.92
C MET A 296 6.53 2.33 10.40
N GLU A 297 7.14 3.45 10.82
CA GLU A 297 7.67 3.62 12.19
C GLU A 297 6.60 3.33 13.25
N GLY A 298 6.87 2.41 14.16
CA GLY A 298 5.99 2.12 15.29
C GLY A 298 4.71 1.35 14.95
N THR A 299 4.47 1.00 13.69
CA THR A 299 3.30 0.19 13.27
C THR A 299 3.20 -1.14 14.03
N ILE A 300 1.98 -1.65 14.18
CA ILE A 300 1.69 -2.96 14.79
C ILE A 300 1.25 -3.93 13.70
N LEU A 301 2.09 -4.92 13.39
CA LEU A 301 1.87 -5.89 12.30
C LEU A 301 1.56 -7.31 12.83
N ASP A 302 0.93 -7.42 14.00
CA ASP A 302 0.63 -8.73 14.61
C ASP A 302 -0.37 -9.54 13.78
N LYS A 303 -0.13 -10.85 13.63
CA LYS A 303 -1.00 -11.81 12.89
C LYS A 303 -1.21 -11.48 11.41
N ILE A 304 -0.28 -10.78 10.79
CA ILE A 304 -0.36 -10.44 9.37
C ILE A 304 0.41 -11.46 8.54
N ASN A 305 -0.09 -11.77 7.35
CA ASN A 305 0.72 -12.40 6.32
C ASN A 305 1.42 -11.32 5.48
N PHE A 306 2.73 -11.26 5.58
CA PHE A 306 3.55 -10.20 4.98
C PHE A 306 4.29 -10.65 3.70
N SER A 307 3.97 -11.85 3.21
CA SER A 307 4.47 -12.40 1.94
C SER A 307 3.97 -11.59 0.75
N ASP A 308 4.79 -11.48 -0.31
CA ASP A 308 4.38 -10.88 -1.60
C ASP A 308 3.90 -9.42 -1.51
N ILE A 309 4.36 -8.67 -0.50
CA ILE A 309 4.10 -7.22 -0.36
C ILE A 309 5.30 -6.45 -0.93
N ASN A 310 5.04 -5.40 -1.69
CA ASN A 310 6.10 -4.46 -2.09
C ASN A 310 6.45 -3.54 -0.92
N LEU A 311 7.68 -3.64 -0.43
CA LEU A 311 8.21 -2.91 0.73
C LEU A 311 9.41 -2.03 0.34
N ASP A 312 9.49 -1.65 -0.94
CA ASP A 312 10.64 -0.91 -1.45
C ASP A 312 10.68 0.52 -0.87
N ASN A 313 11.81 0.97 -0.32
CA ASN A 313 12.06 2.33 0.20
C ASN A 313 11.22 2.73 1.42
N ILE A 314 10.76 1.78 2.23
CA ILE A 314 10.04 2.08 3.47
C ILE A 314 10.91 2.84 4.48
N GLN A 315 10.24 3.63 5.32
CA GLN A 315 10.87 4.40 6.40
C GLN A 315 10.44 3.84 7.76
N GLY A 316 11.40 3.66 8.68
CA GLY A 316 11.13 3.29 10.06
C GLY A 316 10.77 1.81 10.27
N CYS A 317 11.05 1.34 11.49
CA CYS A 317 10.71 -0.01 11.91
C CYS A 317 9.37 -0.07 12.66
N ALA A 318 8.58 -1.10 12.34
CA ALA A 318 7.38 -1.48 13.07
C ALA A 318 7.74 -1.81 14.53
N SER A 319 6.86 -1.44 15.46
CA SER A 319 7.03 -1.78 16.87
C SER A 319 6.75 -3.25 17.15
N ILE A 320 5.86 -3.85 16.36
CA ILE A 320 5.53 -5.28 16.40
C ILE A 320 5.56 -5.79 14.96
N LEU A 321 6.38 -6.81 14.70
CA LEU A 321 6.50 -7.47 13.40
C LEU A 321 5.78 -8.83 13.39
N PRO A 322 5.40 -9.35 12.22
CA PRO A 322 4.96 -10.73 12.08
C PRO A 322 6.06 -11.70 12.53
N SER A 323 5.67 -12.94 12.87
CA SER A 323 6.62 -13.97 13.27
C SER A 323 7.70 -14.18 12.19
N GLU A 324 8.97 -14.28 12.61
CA GLU A 324 10.16 -14.45 11.75
C GLU A 324 10.59 -13.22 10.93
N TRP A 325 9.79 -12.14 10.91
CA TRP A 325 10.16 -10.90 10.24
C TRP A 325 11.02 -10.00 11.13
N HIS A 326 11.98 -9.33 10.50
CA HIS A 326 12.93 -8.43 11.13
C HIS A 326 12.98 -7.14 10.32
N CYS A 327 13.10 -6.01 11.01
CA CYS A 327 13.39 -4.72 10.39
C CYS A 327 14.83 -4.33 10.69
N PHE A 328 15.54 -3.91 9.64
CA PHE A 328 16.90 -3.42 9.70
C PHE A 328 16.88 -1.96 9.30
N GLU A 329 17.37 -1.10 10.19
CA GLU A 329 17.77 0.25 9.83
C GLU A 329 19.17 0.18 9.24
N VAL A 330 19.34 0.66 8.01
CA VAL A 330 20.65 0.85 7.41
C VAL A 330 21.25 2.09 8.03
N LEU A 331 21.97 1.87 9.13
CA LEU A 331 22.74 2.92 9.75
C LEU A 331 23.96 3.20 8.87
N PHE A 332 23.88 4.25 8.06
CA PHE A 332 25.05 4.86 7.43
C PHE A 332 26.05 5.41 8.46
N GLU A 333 25.79 5.26 9.77
CA GLU A 333 26.67 5.72 10.83
C GLU A 333 28.12 5.28 10.59
N ASN A 334 28.35 4.01 10.24
CA ASN A 334 29.69 3.49 10.01
C ASN A 334 30.16 3.59 8.57
N PHE A 335 29.31 4.00 7.62
CA PHE A 335 29.60 4.02 6.18
C PHE A 335 30.98 4.61 5.87
N TRP A 336 31.22 5.82 6.34
CA TRP A 336 32.51 6.49 6.14
C TRP A 336 33.68 5.75 6.80
N ALA A 337 33.47 5.14 7.96
CA ALA A 337 34.51 4.37 8.63
C ALA A 337 34.80 3.07 7.87
N ASP A 338 33.77 2.37 7.41
CA ASP A 338 33.85 1.12 6.64
C ASP A 338 34.50 1.34 5.27
N GLN A 339 34.15 2.42 4.56
CA GLN A 339 34.79 2.76 3.29
C GLN A 339 36.30 2.95 3.45
N VAL A 340 36.73 3.66 4.48
CA VAL A 340 38.17 3.81 4.79
C VAL A 340 38.79 2.49 5.22
N TYR A 341 38.11 1.69 6.03
CA TYR A 341 38.62 0.38 6.43
C TYR A 341 38.87 -0.51 5.22
N ALA A 342 37.94 -0.55 4.26
CA ALA A 342 38.08 -1.27 3.00
C ALA A 342 39.18 -0.70 2.10
N LEU A 343 39.20 0.63 1.89
CA LEU A 343 40.19 1.32 1.04
C LEU A 343 41.64 1.14 1.53
N PHE A 344 41.84 0.91 2.82
CA PHE A 344 43.16 0.80 3.45
C PHE A 344 43.41 -0.60 4.06
N ASP A 345 42.88 -1.66 3.44
CA ASP A 345 43.18 -3.06 3.77
C ASP A 345 42.96 -3.41 5.26
N GLY A 346 41.86 -2.93 5.85
CA GLY A 346 41.49 -3.20 7.23
C GLY A 346 42.21 -2.35 8.27
N ASN A 347 42.54 -1.09 7.94
CA ASN A 347 43.23 -0.20 8.87
C ASN A 347 42.31 0.28 10.00
N GLN A 348 42.38 -0.41 11.15
CA GLN A 348 41.58 -0.11 12.34
C GLN A 348 41.80 1.31 12.89
N GLU A 349 43.01 1.87 12.77
CA GLU A 349 43.27 3.23 13.26
C GLU A 349 42.45 4.25 12.48
N TYR A 350 42.36 4.08 11.16
CA TYR A 350 41.59 4.98 10.31
C TYR A 350 40.07 4.80 10.47
N TYR A 351 39.63 3.55 10.65
CA TYR A 351 38.25 3.24 11.03
C TYR A 351 37.85 3.94 12.33
N ASP A 352 38.63 3.76 13.40
CA ASP A 352 38.35 4.33 14.72
C ASP A 352 38.38 5.87 14.67
N ARG A 353 39.24 6.47 13.83
CA ARG A 353 39.29 7.93 13.65
C ARG A 353 37.98 8.50 13.13
N ILE A 354 37.26 7.76 12.29
CA ILE A 354 35.96 8.17 11.76
C ILE A 354 34.85 7.76 12.72
N ASN A 355 34.83 6.50 13.17
CA ASN A 355 33.72 5.96 13.95
C ASN A 355 33.60 6.57 15.38
N ASN A 356 34.67 7.17 15.90
CA ASN A 356 34.59 7.88 17.18
C ASN A 356 34.05 9.33 17.08
N LEU A 357 33.70 9.81 15.89
CA LEU A 357 33.16 11.15 15.68
C LEU A 357 31.63 11.19 15.67
N PRO A 358 31.00 12.34 15.96
CA PRO A 358 29.59 12.59 15.63
C PRO A 358 29.33 12.34 14.14
N TYR A 359 28.14 11.84 13.80
CA TYR A 359 27.78 11.47 12.42
C TYR A 359 28.10 12.55 11.38
N ASP A 360 27.68 13.80 11.65
CA ASP A 360 27.88 14.97 10.77
C ASP A 360 29.36 15.27 10.45
N ASP A 361 30.29 14.75 11.26
CA ASP A 361 31.74 14.97 11.09
C ASP A 361 32.45 13.81 10.35
N ARG A 362 31.78 12.66 10.17
CA ARG A 362 32.41 11.42 9.68
C ARG A 362 32.81 11.49 8.21
N GLU A 363 31.98 12.08 7.36
CA GLU A 363 32.28 12.31 5.94
C GLU A 363 33.55 13.16 5.77
N ASN A 364 33.61 14.27 6.52
CA ASN A 364 34.77 15.16 6.48
C ASN A 364 36.04 14.43 6.93
N GLN A 365 35.93 13.57 7.96
CA GLN A 365 37.05 12.78 8.44
C GLN A 365 37.49 11.69 7.44
N PHE A 366 36.54 11.09 6.70
CA PHE A 366 36.84 10.19 5.57
C PHE A 366 37.69 10.92 4.54
N PHE A 367 37.22 12.04 4.00
CA PHE A 367 37.96 12.77 2.97
C PHE A 367 39.31 13.30 3.47
N THR A 368 39.41 13.65 4.76
CA THR A 368 40.69 13.99 5.39
C THR A 368 41.69 12.83 5.30
N ILE A 369 41.27 11.60 5.61
CA ILE A 369 42.14 10.41 5.56
C ILE A 369 42.54 10.08 4.12
N ILE A 370 41.63 10.25 3.16
CA ILE A 370 41.90 10.10 1.73
C ILE A 370 42.99 11.07 1.27
N GLU A 371 42.86 12.36 1.62
CA GLU A 371 43.84 13.40 1.28
C GLU A 371 45.20 13.14 1.96
N GLU A 372 45.21 12.74 3.23
CA GLU A 372 46.45 12.39 3.98
C GLU A 372 47.24 11.27 3.29
N ASN A 373 46.56 10.35 2.63
CA ASN A 373 47.17 9.22 1.92
C ASN A 373 47.40 9.49 0.43
N GLY A 374 47.14 10.71 -0.05
CA GLY A 374 47.41 11.13 -1.41
C GLY A 374 46.53 10.49 -2.47
N ILE A 375 45.34 10.00 -2.08
CA ILE A 375 44.33 9.47 -3.00
C ILE A 375 43.50 10.65 -3.51
N SER A 376 43.26 10.73 -4.82
CA SER A 376 42.37 11.75 -5.39
C SER A 376 40.91 11.31 -5.20
N SER A 377 40.02 12.21 -4.79
CA SER A 377 38.58 11.93 -4.60
C SER A 377 37.95 11.29 -5.84
N ASP A 378 38.37 11.71 -7.04
CA ASP A 378 37.89 11.20 -8.33
C ASP A 378 38.29 9.74 -8.61
N GLN A 379 39.17 9.16 -7.80
CA GLN A 379 39.55 7.74 -7.86
C GLN A 379 38.71 6.88 -6.92
N ILE A 380 37.89 7.50 -6.08
CA ILE A 380 36.99 6.81 -5.14
C ILE A 380 35.66 6.66 -5.84
N ASN A 381 35.35 5.42 -6.23
CA ASN A 381 34.05 5.09 -6.75
C ASN A 381 33.13 4.78 -5.57
N PHE A 382 32.38 5.77 -5.12
CA PHE A 382 31.29 5.51 -4.20
C PHE A 382 30.20 4.72 -4.94
N PRO A 383 29.60 3.70 -4.32
CA PRO A 383 28.37 3.13 -4.84
C PRO A 383 27.34 4.24 -5.06
N ASN A 384 26.61 4.14 -6.16
CA ASN A 384 25.55 5.10 -6.49
C ASN A 384 24.38 4.79 -5.54
N TYR A 385 24.26 5.57 -4.48
CA TYR A 385 23.38 5.30 -3.36
C TYR A 385 22.09 6.11 -3.53
N ASP A 386 21.18 5.59 -4.37
CA ASP A 386 19.75 5.89 -4.21
C ASP A 386 19.28 4.98 -3.05
N ASP A 387 19.33 5.52 -1.84
CA ASP A 387 19.32 4.74 -0.60
C ASP A 387 17.95 4.33 -0.09
N TYR A 388 17.90 3.09 0.38
CA TYR A 388 16.84 2.55 1.20
C TYR A 388 17.35 2.63 2.64
N ASP A 389 16.71 3.44 3.48
CA ASP A 389 17.12 3.60 4.88
C ASP A 389 16.72 2.40 5.75
N TYR A 390 15.72 1.61 5.33
CA TYR A 390 15.20 0.48 6.09
C TYR A 390 14.86 -0.72 5.20
N PHE A 391 15.08 -1.92 5.71
CA PHE A 391 14.72 -3.19 5.06
C PHE A 391 13.94 -4.09 6.00
N TYR A 392 12.86 -4.68 5.49
CA TYR A 392 12.10 -5.69 6.20
C TYR A 392 12.40 -7.03 5.56
N LEU A 393 13.01 -7.93 6.33
CA LEU A 393 13.41 -9.25 5.86
C LEU A 393 12.69 -10.33 6.66
N GLY A 394 12.13 -11.29 5.96
CA GLY A 394 11.41 -12.44 6.49
C GLY A 394 11.06 -13.42 5.38
N PRO A 395 10.31 -14.48 5.65
CA PRO A 395 9.93 -15.45 4.62
C PRO A 395 9.11 -14.80 3.49
N GLU A 396 9.34 -15.24 2.25
CA GLU A 396 8.58 -14.78 1.05
C GLU A 396 8.66 -13.26 0.80
N CYS A 397 9.73 -12.62 1.27
CA CYS A 397 10.01 -11.21 1.02
C CYS A 397 10.31 -10.93 -0.45
N VAL A 398 9.85 -9.78 -0.96
CA VAL A 398 10.15 -9.30 -2.31
C VAL A 398 10.87 -7.97 -2.20
N LEU A 399 12.03 -7.85 -2.85
CA LEU A 399 12.84 -6.64 -2.86
C LEU A 399 13.25 -6.33 -4.30
N ASN A 400 12.98 -5.11 -4.77
CA ASN A 400 13.30 -4.70 -6.14
C ASN A 400 14.18 -3.45 -6.15
N GLY A 401 15.48 -3.67 -6.26
CA GLY A 401 16.46 -2.58 -6.22
C GLY A 401 16.79 -2.13 -4.81
N GLY A 402 17.86 -1.36 -4.70
CA GLY A 402 18.35 -0.85 -3.42
C GLY A 402 19.67 -1.44 -2.97
N ASN A 403 20.19 -0.86 -1.89
CA ASN A 403 21.49 -1.19 -1.33
C ASN A 403 21.32 -1.66 0.12
N ILE A 404 21.46 -2.97 0.35
CA ILE A 404 21.57 -3.53 1.69
C ILE A 404 23.01 -3.36 2.14
N TYR A 405 23.23 -2.54 3.16
CA TYR A 405 24.57 -2.17 3.61
C TYR A 405 24.73 -2.37 5.12
N ALA A 406 25.84 -2.99 5.53
CA ALA A 406 26.26 -3.08 6.93
C ALA A 406 25.22 -3.63 7.92
N ILE A 407 24.34 -4.54 7.49
CA ILE A 407 23.33 -5.15 8.37
C ILE A 407 23.81 -6.50 8.91
N ASP A 408 23.34 -6.86 10.12
CA ASP A 408 23.47 -8.21 10.66
C ASP A 408 22.14 -8.97 10.55
N ALA A 409 21.94 -9.58 9.40
CA ALA A 409 20.80 -10.42 9.06
C ALA A 409 21.06 -11.91 9.38
N SER A 410 22.02 -12.23 10.25
CA SER A 410 22.37 -13.62 10.52
C SER A 410 21.22 -14.41 11.14
N SER A 411 21.15 -15.70 10.83
CA SER A 411 20.15 -16.65 11.36
C SER A 411 18.68 -16.40 10.99
N ILE A 412 18.37 -15.41 10.16
CA ILE A 412 16.98 -15.14 9.76
C ILE A 412 16.49 -16.15 8.70
N ASN A 413 15.16 -16.28 8.59
CA ASN A 413 14.53 -17.09 7.58
C ASN A 413 14.12 -16.22 6.38
N LEU A 414 14.76 -16.46 5.23
CA LEU A 414 14.51 -15.81 3.94
C LEU A 414 13.92 -16.78 2.91
N SER A 415 13.37 -17.90 3.37
CA SER A 415 12.84 -18.93 2.47
C SER A 415 11.74 -18.34 1.60
N GLY A 416 11.81 -18.59 0.30
CA GLY A 416 10.84 -18.09 -0.68
C GLY A 416 11.04 -16.63 -1.12
N CYS A 417 12.03 -15.92 -0.58
CA CYS A 417 12.26 -14.53 -0.97
C CYS A 417 12.67 -14.38 -2.44
N ASN A 418 12.41 -13.20 -3.00
CA ASN A 418 12.86 -12.77 -4.31
C ASN A 418 13.68 -11.47 -4.22
N PHE A 419 14.98 -11.58 -4.43
CA PHE A 419 15.92 -10.46 -4.47
C PHE A 419 16.20 -10.07 -5.93
N ASN A 420 15.70 -8.91 -6.37
CA ASN A 420 15.85 -8.44 -7.75
C ASN A 420 16.63 -7.12 -7.81
N ASN A 421 17.64 -7.01 -8.69
CA ASN A 421 18.37 -5.77 -8.97
C ASN A 421 19.00 -5.09 -7.73
N LEU A 422 19.32 -5.85 -6.69
CA LEU A 422 19.82 -5.34 -5.42
C LEU A 422 21.34 -5.38 -5.34
N ASN A 423 21.90 -4.52 -4.50
CA ASN A 423 23.26 -4.69 -4.04
C ASN A 423 23.29 -5.00 -2.55
N ILE A 424 24.07 -6.01 -2.15
CA ILE A 424 24.31 -6.41 -0.77
C ILE A 424 25.79 -6.22 -0.50
N TYR A 425 26.14 -5.39 0.48
CA TYR A 425 27.52 -5.03 0.79
C TYR A 425 27.77 -5.04 2.30
N ASP A 426 28.98 -5.44 2.68
CA ASP A 426 29.49 -5.36 4.06
C ASP A 426 28.53 -5.96 5.10
N SER A 427 27.72 -6.95 4.72
CA SER A 427 26.59 -7.45 5.52
C SER A 427 26.81 -8.88 6.00
N ASN A 428 26.29 -9.20 7.19
CA ASN A 428 26.32 -10.54 7.75
C ASN A 428 24.98 -11.25 7.50
N PHE A 429 24.98 -12.16 6.54
CA PHE A 429 23.90 -13.10 6.21
C PHE A 429 24.27 -14.54 6.57
N SER A 430 25.13 -14.74 7.58
CA SER A 430 25.53 -16.09 7.98
C SER A 430 24.38 -16.84 8.65
N SER A 431 24.38 -18.17 8.53
CA SER A 431 23.38 -19.07 9.13
C SER A 431 21.94 -18.82 8.68
N ILE A 432 21.71 -18.12 7.56
CA ILE A 432 20.35 -17.86 7.09
C ILE A 432 19.72 -19.12 6.50
N LYS A 433 18.40 -19.17 6.58
CA LYS A 433 17.61 -20.17 5.87
C LYS A 433 17.02 -19.54 4.61
N SER A 434 17.65 -19.78 3.47
CA SER A 434 17.32 -19.19 2.17
C SER A 434 16.88 -20.30 1.21
N ILE A 435 15.81 -21.01 1.59
CA ILE A 435 15.27 -22.15 0.81
C ILE A 435 14.29 -21.65 -0.25
N SER A 436 14.41 -22.12 -1.49
CA SER A 436 13.56 -21.69 -2.61
C SER A 436 13.62 -20.17 -2.85
N THR A 437 14.77 -19.57 -2.60
CA THR A 437 15.01 -18.13 -2.72
C THR A 437 15.60 -17.81 -4.09
N SER A 438 15.16 -16.71 -4.70
CA SER A 438 15.68 -16.22 -5.98
C SER A 438 16.55 -14.98 -5.77
N PHE A 439 17.71 -14.97 -6.42
CA PHE A 439 18.59 -13.81 -6.56
C PHE A 439 18.76 -13.52 -8.05
N GLU A 440 18.19 -12.42 -8.53
CA GLU A 440 18.23 -12.00 -9.93
C GLU A 440 18.88 -10.62 -10.08
N SER A 441 19.96 -10.55 -10.86
CA SER A 441 20.73 -9.32 -11.09
C SER A 441 21.22 -8.67 -9.78
N VAL A 442 21.64 -9.50 -8.83
CA VAL A 442 22.12 -9.07 -7.52
C VAL A 442 23.64 -8.94 -7.50
N PHE A 443 24.15 -7.87 -6.89
CA PHE A 443 25.55 -7.77 -6.48
C PHE A 443 25.70 -8.16 -5.01
N ILE A 444 26.70 -8.98 -4.66
CA ILE A 444 27.05 -9.35 -3.29
C ILE A 444 28.53 -9.03 -3.08
N GLY A 445 28.86 -8.12 -2.16
CA GLY A 445 30.23 -7.69 -1.87
C GLY A 445 30.57 -7.78 -0.39
N ASN A 446 31.79 -8.20 -0.06
CA ASN A 446 32.31 -8.14 1.32
C ASN A 446 31.37 -8.73 2.38
N SER A 447 30.56 -9.73 2.01
CA SER A 447 29.45 -10.20 2.85
C SER A 447 29.67 -11.65 3.27
N ASP A 448 29.16 -11.99 4.45
CA ASP A 448 29.24 -13.34 5.01
C ASP A 448 27.91 -14.06 4.80
N PHE A 449 27.89 -15.11 3.99
CA PHE A 449 26.75 -16.02 3.78
C PHE A 449 27.05 -17.42 4.31
N SER A 450 28.09 -17.60 5.12
CA SER A 450 28.53 -18.90 5.61
C SER A 450 27.47 -19.58 6.48
N ASN A 451 27.53 -20.91 6.60
CA ASN A 451 26.62 -21.73 7.42
C ASN A 451 25.14 -21.69 7.01
N SER A 452 24.84 -21.20 5.81
CA SER A 452 23.47 -20.98 5.33
C SER A 452 22.90 -22.19 4.57
N ASP A 453 21.57 -22.29 4.52
CA ASP A 453 20.85 -23.28 3.71
C ASP A 453 20.26 -22.59 2.46
N PHE A 454 20.73 -23.00 1.28
CA PHE A 454 20.26 -22.49 -0.02
C PHE A 454 19.43 -23.51 -0.80
N SER A 455 18.85 -24.51 -0.14
CA SER A 455 18.11 -25.59 -0.80
C SER A 455 17.02 -25.08 -1.76
N ASN A 456 17.07 -25.49 -3.03
CA ASN A 456 16.20 -25.04 -4.14
C ASN A 456 16.33 -23.59 -4.58
N SER A 457 17.43 -22.92 -4.24
CA SER A 457 17.62 -21.50 -4.55
C SER A 457 18.37 -21.27 -5.86
N THR A 458 18.09 -20.12 -6.48
CA THR A 458 18.61 -19.75 -7.80
C THR A 458 19.31 -18.40 -7.75
N PHE A 459 20.41 -18.29 -8.48
CA PHE A 459 21.21 -17.10 -8.64
C PHE A 459 21.39 -16.83 -10.14
N TYR A 460 20.72 -15.81 -10.66
CA TYR A 460 20.75 -15.44 -12.06
C TYR A 460 21.35 -14.05 -12.26
N ASN A 461 22.32 -13.90 -13.15
CA ASN A 461 23.01 -12.62 -13.40
C ASN A 461 23.66 -12.02 -12.14
N VAL A 462 24.21 -12.85 -11.26
CA VAL A 462 24.75 -12.43 -9.96
C VAL A 462 26.26 -12.15 -10.03
N ILE A 463 26.69 -11.06 -9.39
CA ILE A 463 28.10 -10.75 -9.15
C ILE A 463 28.38 -10.97 -7.65
N ILE A 464 29.38 -11.78 -7.33
CA ILE A 464 29.82 -12.02 -5.96
C ILE A 464 31.29 -11.59 -5.84
N ASP A 465 31.60 -10.75 -4.87
CA ASP A 465 32.92 -10.19 -4.64
C ASP A 465 33.31 -10.30 -3.16
N ASN A 466 34.51 -10.77 -2.87
CA ASN A 466 35.13 -10.77 -1.54
C ASN A 466 34.22 -11.31 -0.43
N SER A 467 33.46 -12.37 -0.72
CA SER A 467 32.39 -12.86 0.14
C SER A 467 32.60 -14.33 0.54
N ASP A 468 32.09 -14.70 1.71
CA ASP A 468 32.21 -16.06 2.26
C ASP A 468 30.90 -16.84 2.09
N PHE A 469 30.97 -17.98 1.40
CA PHE A 469 29.91 -18.95 1.20
C PHE A 469 30.35 -20.34 1.70
N SER A 470 31.10 -20.40 2.81
CA SER A 470 31.56 -21.65 3.40
C SER A 470 30.49 -22.32 4.28
N ASN A 471 30.61 -23.62 4.51
CA ASN A 471 29.72 -24.42 5.36
C ASN A 471 28.24 -24.41 4.90
N ILE A 472 27.99 -24.32 3.60
CA ILE A 472 26.62 -24.32 3.08
C ILE A 472 26.03 -25.73 3.17
N GLU A 473 24.86 -25.87 3.77
CA GLU A 473 24.15 -27.15 3.87
C GLU A 473 22.86 -27.14 3.02
N SER A 474 22.98 -27.50 1.74
CA SER A 474 21.85 -27.56 0.80
C SER A 474 21.63 -29.00 0.30
N THR A 475 21.53 -29.95 1.22
CA THR A 475 21.51 -31.40 0.90
C THR A 475 20.22 -31.88 0.25
N LYS A 476 19.14 -31.07 0.25
CA LYS A 476 17.85 -31.40 -0.37
C LYS A 476 17.57 -30.48 -1.55
N GLY A 477 17.42 -31.06 -2.74
CA GLY A 477 17.11 -30.27 -3.94
C GLY A 477 18.36 -29.68 -4.59
N TYR A 478 18.24 -28.52 -5.23
CA TYR A 478 19.32 -27.93 -6.03
C TYR A 478 19.77 -26.56 -5.54
N VAL A 479 20.99 -26.16 -5.88
CA VAL A 479 21.45 -24.77 -5.85
C VAL A 479 21.98 -24.45 -7.23
N PHE A 480 21.48 -23.37 -7.84
CA PHE A 480 21.75 -23.08 -9.24
C PHE A 480 22.25 -21.65 -9.46
N PHE A 481 23.52 -21.53 -9.86
CA PHE A 481 24.12 -20.30 -10.36
C PHE A 481 24.10 -20.30 -11.89
N GLN A 482 23.55 -19.26 -12.50
CA GLN A 482 23.47 -19.09 -13.94
C GLN A 482 23.80 -17.65 -14.35
N SER A 483 24.75 -17.47 -15.27
CA SER A 483 25.22 -16.17 -15.76
C SER A 483 25.73 -15.29 -14.62
N GLY A 484 27.04 -15.11 -14.45
CA GLY A 484 27.52 -14.31 -13.32
C GLY A 484 29.03 -14.27 -13.19
N THR A 485 29.51 -13.53 -12.19
CA THR A 485 30.94 -13.39 -11.90
C THR A 485 31.21 -13.56 -10.42
N TRP A 486 32.21 -14.35 -10.06
CA TRP A 486 32.71 -14.46 -8.69
C TRP A 486 34.15 -13.95 -8.65
N TYR A 487 34.45 -13.04 -7.72
CA TYR A 487 35.77 -12.52 -7.46
C TYR A 487 36.12 -12.68 -5.98
N ASN A 488 37.29 -13.25 -5.65
CA ASN A 488 37.74 -13.43 -4.27
C ASN A 488 36.71 -14.14 -3.34
N VAL A 489 36.05 -15.19 -3.84
CA VAL A 489 34.98 -15.90 -3.11
C VAL A 489 35.54 -17.17 -2.47
N THR A 490 35.12 -17.45 -1.23
CA THR A 490 35.42 -18.70 -0.53
C THR A 490 34.14 -19.54 -0.38
N MET A 491 34.19 -20.83 -0.70
CA MET A 491 33.10 -21.79 -0.49
C MET A 491 33.68 -23.12 -0.01
N ASN A 492 34.12 -23.16 1.24
CA ASN A 492 34.76 -24.33 1.83
C ASN A 492 33.76 -25.15 2.65
N ASP A 493 34.00 -26.46 2.78
CA ASP A 493 33.25 -27.37 3.67
C ASP A 493 31.72 -27.40 3.40
N SER A 494 31.33 -27.19 2.15
CA SER A 494 29.91 -27.09 1.74
C SER A 494 29.35 -28.41 1.18
N SER A 495 28.08 -28.70 1.46
CA SER A 495 27.39 -29.91 1.01
C SER A 495 26.09 -29.62 0.25
N PHE A 496 25.93 -30.24 -0.92
CA PHE A 496 24.81 -29.99 -1.83
C PHE A 496 24.15 -31.29 -2.32
N GLY A 497 22.82 -31.31 -2.45
CA GLY A 497 22.14 -32.37 -3.21
C GLY A 497 22.54 -32.28 -4.68
N TYR A 498 22.05 -31.24 -5.36
CA TYR A 498 22.40 -30.91 -6.74
C TYR A 498 23.02 -29.51 -6.80
N PHE A 499 24.21 -29.36 -7.37
CA PHE A 499 24.88 -28.06 -7.49
C PHE A 499 25.19 -27.73 -8.95
N TYR A 500 24.73 -26.57 -9.41
CA TYR A 500 24.86 -26.18 -10.80
C TYR A 500 25.52 -24.81 -10.90
N MET A 501 26.54 -24.69 -11.74
CA MET A 501 27.15 -23.41 -12.12
C MET A 501 27.21 -23.33 -13.64
N TYR A 502 26.49 -22.42 -14.26
CA TYR A 502 26.41 -22.31 -15.72
C TYR A 502 26.74 -20.89 -16.20
N GLN A 503 27.73 -20.76 -17.10
CA GLN A 503 28.19 -19.47 -17.62
C GLN A 503 28.67 -18.51 -16.52
N ILE A 504 29.37 -19.04 -15.51
CA ILE A 504 29.94 -18.24 -14.43
C ILE A 504 31.42 -17.97 -14.70
N TYR A 505 31.86 -16.72 -14.52
CA TYR A 505 33.27 -16.34 -14.53
C TYR A 505 33.82 -16.35 -13.10
N LEU A 506 34.80 -17.19 -12.80
CA LEU A 506 35.42 -17.33 -11.49
C LEU A 506 36.81 -16.70 -11.55
N ARG A 507 37.10 -15.74 -10.66
CA ARG A 507 38.42 -15.15 -10.51
C ARG A 507 38.85 -15.15 -9.04
N ASP A 508 40.01 -15.72 -8.73
CA ASP A 508 40.53 -15.76 -7.36
C ASP A 508 39.57 -16.48 -6.38
N VAL A 509 39.00 -17.61 -6.80
CA VAL A 509 37.97 -18.35 -6.05
C VAL A 509 38.55 -19.59 -5.39
N SER A 510 38.16 -19.87 -4.15
CA SER A 510 38.52 -21.09 -3.40
C SER A 510 37.29 -21.92 -3.07
N ILE A 511 37.26 -23.17 -3.53
CA ILE A 511 36.24 -24.17 -3.17
C ILE A 511 36.96 -25.42 -2.66
N ILE A 512 36.79 -25.74 -1.37
CA ILE A 512 37.48 -26.82 -0.69
C ILE A 512 36.45 -27.72 0.00
N ALA A 513 36.66 -29.04 -0.02
CA ALA A 513 35.81 -30.02 0.68
C ALA A 513 34.32 -29.97 0.27
N LEU A 514 34.04 -29.76 -1.02
CA LEU A 514 32.66 -29.71 -1.52
C LEU A 514 32.12 -31.13 -1.77
N ASN A 515 31.05 -31.48 -1.06
CA ASN A 515 30.39 -32.77 -1.14
C ASN A 515 29.04 -32.65 -1.86
N SER A 516 28.88 -33.29 -3.02
CA SER A 516 27.60 -33.23 -3.75
C SER A 516 27.13 -34.57 -4.32
N GLU A 517 25.81 -34.84 -4.25
CA GLU A 517 25.26 -36.00 -4.97
C GLU A 517 25.40 -35.82 -6.48
N TYR A 518 25.27 -34.60 -6.98
CA TYR A 518 25.45 -34.24 -8.37
C TYR A 518 25.88 -32.78 -8.46
N ALA A 519 27.09 -32.51 -8.94
CA ALA A 519 27.45 -31.16 -9.36
C ALA A 519 27.76 -31.11 -10.87
N ASP A 520 27.41 -29.99 -11.49
CA ASP A 520 27.59 -29.66 -12.91
C ASP A 520 28.10 -28.24 -13.05
N PHE A 521 29.39 -28.14 -13.36
CA PHE A 521 30.07 -26.87 -13.58
C PHE A 521 30.21 -26.64 -15.09
N ASN A 522 29.87 -25.44 -15.55
CA ASN A 522 30.18 -24.89 -16.86
C ASN A 522 30.64 -23.44 -16.64
N VAL A 523 31.94 -23.29 -16.39
CA VAL A 523 32.54 -22.06 -15.86
C VAL A 523 33.72 -21.57 -16.70
N PHE A 524 33.95 -20.26 -16.67
CA PHE A 524 35.17 -19.60 -17.11
C PHE A 524 36.01 -19.27 -15.89
N THR A 525 37.32 -19.45 -15.91
CA THR A 525 38.11 -19.38 -14.66
C THR A 525 39.47 -18.70 -14.82
N GLU A 526 39.87 -17.93 -13.81
CA GLU A 526 41.21 -17.42 -13.51
C GLU A 526 41.47 -17.63 -12.00
N ASN A 527 42.60 -18.17 -11.57
CA ASN A 527 42.91 -18.34 -10.12
C ASN A 527 41.84 -19.15 -9.34
N LEU A 528 41.53 -20.37 -9.79
CA LEU A 528 40.56 -21.25 -9.12
C LEU A 528 41.23 -22.35 -8.30
N THR A 529 40.93 -22.44 -7.01
CA THR A 529 41.37 -23.53 -6.14
C THR A 529 40.22 -24.51 -5.90
N LEU A 530 40.43 -25.78 -6.24
CA LEU A 530 39.48 -26.89 -6.06
C LEU A 530 40.15 -28.04 -5.29
N ILE A 531 39.81 -28.25 -4.02
CA ILE A 531 40.45 -29.29 -3.20
C ILE A 531 39.39 -30.20 -2.58
N ASP A 532 39.60 -31.53 -2.61
CA ASP A 532 38.73 -32.51 -1.94
C ASP A 532 37.26 -32.45 -2.36
N ILE A 533 37.00 -32.49 -3.67
CA ILE A 533 35.65 -32.32 -4.24
C ILE A 533 35.15 -33.63 -4.87
N ASP A 534 33.97 -34.10 -4.47
CA ASP A 534 33.26 -35.24 -5.10
C ASP A 534 32.17 -34.74 -6.05
N VAL A 535 32.39 -34.85 -7.37
CA VAL A 535 31.49 -34.26 -8.39
C VAL A 535 31.23 -35.22 -9.56
N LYS A 536 29.96 -35.35 -9.96
CA LYS A 536 29.61 -36.23 -11.10
C LYS A 536 29.99 -35.67 -12.48
N ARG A 537 29.88 -34.35 -12.76
CA ARG A 537 30.23 -33.75 -14.06
C ARG A 537 30.87 -32.35 -13.92
N ILE A 538 31.95 -32.10 -14.64
CA ILE A 538 32.62 -30.78 -14.68
C ILE A 538 32.99 -30.46 -16.12
N TYR A 539 32.52 -29.32 -16.62
CA TYR A 539 32.92 -28.65 -17.85
C TYR A 539 33.54 -27.29 -17.48
N TRP A 540 34.74 -27.01 -17.96
CA TRP A 540 35.38 -25.70 -17.74
C TRP A 540 35.95 -25.18 -19.06
N GLN A 541 36.05 -23.86 -19.18
CA GLN A 541 36.76 -23.20 -20.27
C GLN A 541 37.74 -22.17 -19.66
N ASN A 542 39.05 -22.36 -19.86
CA ASN A 542 40.02 -21.38 -19.40
C ASN A 542 40.04 -20.19 -20.36
N ALA A 543 39.90 -18.97 -19.84
CA ALA A 543 39.94 -17.74 -20.64
C ALA A 543 41.36 -17.43 -21.16
N ASN A 544 42.39 -17.95 -20.48
CA ASN A 544 43.79 -17.78 -20.85
C ASN A 544 44.34 -19.08 -21.47
N ASN A 545 44.88 -18.99 -22.69
CA ASN A 545 45.35 -20.09 -23.55
C ASN A 545 46.59 -20.86 -23.00
N CYS A 546 46.51 -21.43 -21.81
CA CYS A 546 47.54 -22.33 -21.27
C CYS A 546 46.94 -23.71 -20.97
N SER A 547 47.53 -24.72 -21.62
CA SER A 547 47.11 -26.12 -21.56
C SER A 547 48.01 -26.91 -20.61
N THR A 548 47.43 -27.74 -19.74
CA THR A 548 47.78 -29.16 -19.47
C THR A 548 47.07 -29.65 -18.19
N ILE A 549 46.73 -30.94 -18.18
CA ILE A 549 45.99 -31.69 -17.16
C ILE A 549 46.99 -32.40 -16.26
N ILE A 550 46.78 -32.44 -14.94
CA ILE A 550 47.39 -33.46 -14.07
C ILE A 550 46.31 -34.09 -13.21
N LEU A 551 46.19 -35.41 -13.34
CA LEU A 551 45.45 -36.27 -12.43
C LEU A 551 46.45 -37.07 -11.60
N ASP A 552 46.28 -36.94 -10.30
CA ASP A 552 46.77 -37.80 -9.23
C ASP A 552 48.26 -37.72 -8.83
N ASN A 553 48.45 -37.64 -7.50
CA ASN A 553 49.69 -37.62 -6.72
C ASN A 553 50.73 -36.50 -6.93
N GLY A 554 50.55 -35.41 -6.17
CA GLY A 554 51.67 -34.63 -5.62
C GLY A 554 52.27 -33.54 -6.51
N SER A 555 51.93 -32.30 -6.17
CA SER A 555 52.69 -31.05 -6.38
C SER A 555 53.26 -30.74 -7.78
N ALA A 556 52.62 -29.80 -8.47
CA ALA A 556 53.24 -28.60 -9.05
C ALA A 556 52.15 -27.57 -9.42
N CYS A 557 52.35 -26.30 -9.08
CA CYS A 557 51.46 -25.19 -9.47
C CYS A 557 51.28 -25.17 -10.99
N PHE A 558 50.03 -25.14 -11.43
CA PHE A 558 49.68 -24.28 -12.55
C PHE A 558 49.64 -22.88 -11.96
N ASP A 559 50.27 -21.89 -12.59
CA ASP A 559 49.88 -20.52 -12.26
C ASP A 559 48.37 -20.47 -12.52
N ASN A 560 47.60 -20.29 -11.44
CA ASN A 560 46.19 -19.94 -11.40
C ASN A 560 45.14 -21.09 -11.34
N ILE A 561 45.46 -22.38 -11.24
CA ILE A 561 44.47 -23.42 -10.83
C ILE A 561 45.12 -24.51 -9.96
N ILE A 562 44.54 -24.82 -8.79
CA ILE A 562 45.03 -25.85 -7.86
C ILE A 562 43.98 -26.96 -7.72
N ILE A 563 44.32 -28.23 -8.01
CA ILE A 563 43.44 -29.40 -7.83
C ILE A 563 44.01 -30.35 -6.76
N GLY A 564 43.20 -30.69 -5.75
CA GLY A 564 43.58 -31.57 -4.63
C GLY A 564 43.54 -33.09 -4.93
N PRO A 565 44.11 -33.93 -4.03
CA PRO A 565 44.33 -35.37 -4.26
C PRO A 565 43.07 -36.26 -4.30
N ASN A 566 41.91 -35.77 -3.86
CA ASN A 566 40.67 -36.55 -3.74
C ASN A 566 39.57 -36.08 -4.71
N PHE A 567 39.93 -35.64 -5.90
CA PHE A 567 38.97 -35.18 -6.91
C PHE A 567 38.45 -36.36 -7.76
N ASN A 568 37.15 -36.68 -7.65
CA ASN A 568 36.49 -37.72 -8.45
C ASN A 568 35.57 -37.10 -9.50
N SER A 569 35.74 -37.43 -10.79
CA SER A 569 34.81 -37.07 -11.88
C SER A 569 34.41 -38.27 -12.74
N ARG A 570 33.13 -38.38 -13.14
CA ARG A 570 32.60 -39.56 -13.89
C ARG A 570 32.63 -39.42 -15.43
N TYR A 571 32.91 -38.24 -15.99
CA TYR A 571 32.82 -38.01 -17.44
C TYR A 571 34.01 -37.21 -18.01
N ASN A 572 34.34 -37.51 -19.27
CA ASN A 572 35.50 -37.02 -20.02
C ASN A 572 35.64 -35.49 -20.02
N TYR A 573 36.85 -35.04 -19.71
CA TYR A 573 37.31 -33.68 -19.96
C TYR A 573 37.20 -33.33 -21.45
N ILE A 574 36.55 -32.20 -21.77
CA ILE A 574 36.62 -31.59 -23.10
C ILE A 574 37.39 -30.28 -22.95
N PHE A 575 38.67 -30.29 -23.29
CA PHE A 575 39.47 -29.08 -23.45
C PHE A 575 39.08 -28.46 -24.79
N LYS A 576 38.57 -27.23 -24.77
CA LYS A 576 38.43 -26.40 -25.97
C LYS A 576 39.44 -25.28 -25.93
#